data_AF-A0A1I5QGY1-F1
#
_entry.id   AF-A0A1I5QGY1-F1
#
_cell.length_a   1.000
_cell.length_b   1.000
_cell.length_c   1.000
_cell.angle_alpha   90.00
_cell.angle_beta   90.00
_cell.angle_gamma   90.00
#
_symmetry.space_group_name_H-M   'P 1'
#
loop_
_entity.id
_entity.type
_entity.pdbx_description
1 polymer ?
#
loop_
_entity_poly.entity_id
_entity_poly.type
_entity_poly.pdbx_seq_one_letter_code
_entity_poly.pdbx_strand_id
1 'polypeptide(L)'
;MTEETIQLELTESGLAPGLPVPSNPRDQVHDVPYRPVEFRDDDLPAALERCAAWLREAQAWLGEPVDVLAVHLDYDDREGSPYYDLKLLCNEEDLAGVPIALRAQRERNRG
;
A
#
# COMPACT_ATOMS: atom_id res chain seq x y z
N MET A 1 -1.37 -19.57 -23.77
CA MET A 1 -0.92 -18.28 -23.20
C MET A 1 0.58 -18.36 -23.11
N THR A 2 1.30 -17.71 -24.02
CA THR A 2 2.76 -17.55 -23.88
C THR A 2 2.99 -16.46 -22.84
N GLU A 3 3.65 -16.81 -21.73
CA GLU A 3 4.11 -15.80 -20.78
C GLU A 3 5.20 -14.97 -21.46
N GLU A 4 4.84 -13.80 -21.96
CA GLU A 4 5.82 -12.80 -22.40
C GLU A 4 6.44 -12.17 -21.15
N THR A 5 7.69 -12.54 -20.87
CA THR A 5 8.47 -11.93 -19.79
C THR A 5 9.08 -10.64 -20.31
N ILE A 6 8.61 -9.49 -19.84
CA ILE A 6 9.20 -8.19 -20.14
C ILE A 6 10.39 -7.98 -19.21
N GLN A 7 11.60 -7.81 -19.77
CA GLN A 7 12.77 -7.38 -18.99
C GLN A 7 12.79 -5.85 -18.90
N LEU A 8 12.85 -5.34 -17.67
CA LEU A 8 12.96 -3.91 -17.39
C LEU A 8 14.42 -3.56 -17.09
N GLU A 9 14.93 -2.51 -17.73
CA GLU A 9 16.19 -1.89 -17.34
C GLU A 9 15.95 -0.92 -16.19
N LEU A 10 16.54 -1.19 -15.03
CA LEU A 10 16.39 -0.42 -13.81
C LEU A 10 17.75 0.05 -13.30
N THR A 11 17.77 1.18 -12.61
CA THR A 11 18.93 1.66 -11.84
C THR A 11 19.17 0.78 -10.61
N GLU A 12 20.28 1.00 -9.91
CA GLU A 12 20.59 0.29 -8.65
C GLU A 12 19.53 0.49 -7.55
N SER A 13 18.71 1.55 -7.67
CA SER A 13 17.58 1.83 -6.77
C SER A 13 16.24 1.31 -7.32
N GLY A 14 16.24 0.47 -8.35
CA GLY A 14 15.02 -0.10 -8.93
C GLY A 14 14.19 0.87 -9.78
N LEU A 15 14.73 2.03 -10.18
CA LEU A 15 14.01 3.06 -10.93
C LEU A 15 14.34 3.01 -12.43
N ALA A 16 13.44 3.49 -13.30
CA ALA A 16 13.75 3.62 -14.72
C ALA A 16 14.85 4.70 -14.95
N PRO A 17 15.85 4.47 -15.83
CA PRO A 17 16.95 5.42 -16.07
C PRO A 17 16.52 6.83 -16.53
N GLY A 18 15.31 6.97 -17.07
CA GLY A 18 14.75 8.25 -17.53
C GLY A 18 13.77 8.91 -16.54
N LEU A 19 13.61 8.38 -15.32
CA LEU A 19 12.70 8.94 -14.32
C LEU A 19 13.22 10.32 -13.86
N PRO A 20 12.41 11.39 -13.96
CA PRO A 20 12.82 12.70 -13.47
C PRO A 20 13.11 12.69 -11.97
N VAL A 21 14.26 13.24 -11.59
CA VAL A 21 14.63 13.43 -10.17
C VAL A 21 14.03 14.75 -9.68
N PRO A 22 13.42 14.80 -8.48
CA PRO A 22 12.97 16.04 -7.88
C PRO A 22 14.11 17.07 -7.75
N SER A 23 13.85 18.33 -8.10
CA SER A 23 14.87 19.39 -8.09
C SER A 23 15.17 19.97 -6.70
N ASN A 24 14.31 19.68 -5.70
CA ASN A 24 14.44 20.16 -4.34
C ASN A 24 15.19 19.12 -3.48
N PRO A 25 16.26 19.50 -2.76
CA PRO A 25 17.07 18.56 -1.97
C PRO A 25 16.35 17.82 -0.84
N ARG A 26 15.13 18.24 -0.48
CA ARG A 26 14.29 17.57 0.54
C ARG A 26 13.35 16.53 -0.06
N ASP A 27 13.24 16.50 -1.38
CA ASP A 27 12.31 15.65 -2.09
C ASP A 27 13.12 14.48 -2.67
N GLN A 28 12.63 13.26 -2.48
CA GLN A 28 13.31 12.06 -2.97
C GLN A 28 12.29 11.03 -3.45
N VAL A 29 12.70 10.22 -4.43
CA VAL A 29 11.95 9.02 -4.82
C VAL A 29 12.35 7.93 -3.84
N HIS A 30 11.42 7.52 -2.98
CA HIS A 30 11.64 6.42 -2.05
C HIS A 30 11.37 5.08 -2.74
N ASP A 31 12.23 4.10 -2.47
CA ASP A 31 11.98 2.70 -2.80
C ASP A 31 11.10 2.10 -1.71
N VAL A 32 9.77 2.21 -1.86
CA VAL A 32 8.83 1.67 -0.88
C VAL A 32 8.14 0.46 -1.50
N PRO A 33 8.41 -0.76 -0.99
CA PRO A 33 7.58 -1.90 -1.35
C PRO A 33 6.17 -1.64 -0.81
N TYR A 34 5.15 -1.93 -1.62
CA TYR A 34 3.74 -1.78 -1.23
C TYR A 34 3.06 -3.14 -1.19
N ARG A 35 2.31 -3.41 -0.12
CA ARG A 35 1.46 -4.59 -0.02
C ARG A 35 0.00 -4.20 -0.19
N PRO A 36 -0.70 -4.75 -1.20
CA PRO A 36 -2.10 -4.48 -1.36
C PRO A 36 -2.92 -5.18 -0.27
N VAL A 37 -3.84 -4.43 0.35
CA VAL A 37 -4.94 -4.96 1.16
C VAL A 37 -6.21 -4.92 0.31
N GLU A 38 -6.84 -6.08 0.11
CA GLU A 38 -7.88 -6.28 -0.91
C GLU A 38 -9.28 -6.40 -0.31
N PHE A 39 -10.25 -5.71 -0.92
CA PHE A 39 -11.67 -5.78 -0.61
C PHE A 39 -12.46 -5.98 -1.90
N ARG A 40 -12.98 -7.19 -2.09
CA ARG A 40 -13.83 -7.54 -3.23
C ARG A 40 -15.29 -7.60 -2.85
N ASP A 41 -16.14 -7.03 -3.70
CA ASP A 41 -17.59 -7.09 -3.54
C ASP A 41 -18.31 -6.78 -4.85
N ASP A 42 -19.48 -7.36 -5.01
CA ASP A 42 -20.45 -7.08 -6.06
C ASP A 42 -21.04 -5.66 -5.89
N ASP A 43 -21.03 -5.13 -4.66
CA ASP A 43 -21.48 -3.79 -4.27
C ASP A 43 -20.30 -2.90 -3.80
N LEU A 44 -19.96 -1.90 -4.63
CA LEU A 44 -18.86 -0.97 -4.35
C LEU A 44 -18.99 -0.24 -2.99
N PRO A 45 -20.16 0.34 -2.63
CA PRO A 45 -20.37 0.89 -1.30
C PRO A 45 -20.02 -0.08 -0.15
N ALA A 46 -20.47 -1.34 -0.22
CA ALA A 46 -20.13 -2.34 0.78
C ALA A 46 -18.63 -2.61 0.88
N ALA A 47 -17.91 -2.68 -0.26
CA ALA A 47 -16.44 -2.81 -0.27
C ALA A 47 -15.77 -1.61 0.40
N LEU A 48 -16.22 -0.38 0.09
CA LEU A 48 -15.71 0.86 0.66
C LEU A 48 -15.97 0.96 2.17
N GLU A 49 -17.14 0.53 2.64
CA GLU A 49 -17.47 0.50 4.07
C GLU A 49 -16.53 -0.42 4.85
N ARG A 50 -16.27 -1.63 4.33
CA ARG A 50 -15.32 -2.56 4.95
C ARG A 50 -13.88 -2.04 4.92
N CYS A 51 -13.47 -1.42 3.81
CA CYS A 51 -12.19 -0.75 3.70
C CYS A 51 -12.03 0.36 4.75
N ALA A 52 -13.04 1.22 4.89
CA ALA A 52 -13.03 2.28 5.88
C ALA A 52 -13.03 1.75 7.33
N ALA A 53 -13.77 0.67 7.59
CA ALA A 53 -13.77 0.00 8.89
C ALA A 53 -12.37 -0.55 9.22
N TRP A 54 -11.75 -1.26 8.27
CA TRP A 54 -10.41 -1.80 8.42
C TRP A 54 -9.37 -0.72 8.66
N LEU A 55 -9.39 0.41 7.93
CA LEU A 55 -8.47 1.53 8.16
C LEU A 55 -8.56 2.08 9.58
N ARG A 56 -9.77 2.17 10.14
CA ARG A 56 -9.97 2.62 11.54
C ARG A 56 -9.41 1.63 12.54
N GLU A 57 -9.64 0.34 12.31
CA GLU A 57 -9.11 -0.74 13.15
C GLU A 57 -7.58 -0.78 13.12
N ALA A 58 -7.01 -0.69 11.91
CA ALA A 58 -5.57 -0.66 11.70
C ALA A 58 -4.93 0.56 12.35
N GLN A 59 -5.51 1.75 12.19
CA GLN A 59 -5.06 2.97 12.89
C GLN A 59 -5.11 2.80 14.42
N ALA A 60 -6.18 2.22 14.95
CA ALA A 60 -6.31 2.00 16.38
C ALA A 60 -5.26 1.01 16.91
N TRP A 61 -5.00 -0.07 16.17
CA TRP A 61 -3.97 -1.05 16.48
C TRP A 61 -2.56 -0.45 16.39
N LEU A 62 -2.27 0.29 15.32
CA LEU A 62 -0.98 0.93 15.08
C LEU A 62 -0.74 2.08 16.05
N GLY A 63 -1.78 2.66 16.64
CA GLY A 63 -1.70 3.82 17.53
C GLY A 63 -1.40 5.15 16.81
N GLU A 64 -1.40 5.13 15.48
CA GLU A 64 -1.22 6.28 14.59
C GLU A 64 -1.85 5.98 13.22
N PRO A 65 -2.10 7.00 12.36
CA PRO A 65 -2.66 6.79 11.03
C PRO A 65 -1.82 5.83 10.18
N VAL A 66 -2.50 5.01 9.38
CA VAL A 66 -1.84 4.14 8.39
C VAL A 66 -1.44 4.96 7.16
N ASP A 67 -0.20 4.83 6.73
CA ASP A 67 0.32 5.41 5.50
C ASP A 67 -0.23 4.67 4.27
N VAL A 68 -1.29 5.22 3.70
CA VAL A 68 -1.88 4.77 2.43
C VAL A 68 -1.22 5.52 1.28
N LEU A 69 -0.50 4.79 0.42
CA LEU A 69 0.21 5.31 -0.74
C LEU A 69 -0.72 5.46 -1.95
N ALA A 70 -1.63 4.50 -2.13
CA ALA A 70 -2.59 4.51 -3.24
C ALA A 70 -3.87 3.76 -2.89
N VAL A 71 -4.97 4.16 -3.54
CA VAL A 71 -6.23 3.43 -3.56
C VAL A 71 -6.49 3.05 -5.01
N HIS A 72 -6.48 1.75 -5.30
CA HIS A 72 -6.80 1.23 -6.62
C HIS A 72 -8.21 0.64 -6.58
N LEU A 73 -9.06 1.09 -7.50
CA LEU A 73 -10.40 0.56 -7.68
C LEU A 73 -10.50 0.01 -9.10
N ASP A 74 -10.76 -1.29 -9.19
CA ASP A 74 -11.01 -1.98 -10.44
C ASP A 74 -12.45 -2.50 -10.48
N TYR A 75 -12.97 -2.69 -11.68
CA TYR A 75 -14.27 -3.30 -11.93
C TYR A 75 -14.10 -4.40 -12.98
N ASP A 76 -14.34 -5.64 -12.57
CA ASP A 76 -14.27 -6.79 -13.44
C ASP A 76 -15.67 -7.13 -13.94
N ASP A 77 -15.87 -7.05 -15.26
CA ASP A 77 -17.14 -7.32 -15.93
C ASP A 77 -17.14 -8.63 -16.74
N ARG A 78 -16.11 -9.48 -16.57
CA ARG A 78 -16.01 -10.77 -17.28
C ARG A 78 -17.23 -11.67 -16.97
N GLU A 79 -17.75 -12.30 -18.01
CA GLU A 79 -19.07 -12.97 -18.03
C GLU A 79 -19.33 -13.88 -16.81
N GLY A 80 -20.30 -13.47 -15.99
CA GLY A 80 -21.00 -14.33 -15.03
C GLY A 80 -21.02 -13.83 -13.58
N SER A 81 -20.08 -12.98 -13.17
CA SER A 81 -20.04 -12.44 -11.79
C SER A 81 -19.26 -11.13 -11.75
N PRO A 82 -19.90 -9.99 -12.08
CA PRO A 82 -19.23 -8.70 -12.00
C PRO A 82 -18.91 -8.36 -10.55
N TYR A 83 -17.71 -7.83 -10.28
CA TYR A 83 -17.31 -7.40 -8.95
C TYR A 83 -16.37 -6.20 -9.01
N TYR A 84 -16.37 -5.42 -7.94
CA TYR A 84 -15.41 -4.38 -7.67
C TYR A 84 -14.21 -4.95 -6.89
N ASP A 85 -13.01 -4.58 -7.27
CA ASP A 85 -11.76 -4.96 -6.59
C ASP A 85 -11.06 -3.69 -6.06
N LEU A 86 -11.26 -3.41 -4.77
CA LEU A 86 -10.66 -2.29 -4.06
C LEU A 86 -9.37 -2.73 -3.38
N LYS A 87 -8.25 -2.09 -3.71
CA LYS A 87 -6.93 -2.36 -3.12
C LYS A 87 -6.35 -1.12 -2.49
N LEU A 88 -5.98 -1.21 -1.21
CA LEU A 88 -5.17 -0.20 -0.53
C LEU A 88 -3.70 -0.59 -0.64
N LEU A 89 -2.89 0.28 -1.21
CA LEU A 89 -1.44 0.13 -1.20
C LEU A 89 -0.93 0.88 0.02
N CYS A 90 -0.60 0.15 1.08
CA CYS A 90 -0.06 0.75 2.30
C CYS A 90 1.46 0.60 2.36
N ASN A 91 2.10 1.47 3.15
CA ASN A 91 3.50 1.32 3.53
C ASN A 91 3.72 -0.04 4.23
N GLU A 92 4.73 -0.80 3.81
CA GLU A 92 5.04 -2.10 4.41
C GLU A 92 5.43 -2.02 5.89
N GLU A 93 6.08 -0.95 6.33
CA GLU A 93 6.52 -0.78 7.72
C GLU A 93 5.31 -0.69 8.68
N ASP A 94 4.24 -0.02 8.26
CA ASP A 94 3.00 0.07 9.01
C ASP A 94 2.30 -1.28 9.11
N LEU A 95 2.20 -1.99 7.97
CA LEU A 95 1.65 -3.34 7.95
C LEU A 95 2.49 -4.34 8.76
N ALA A 96 3.80 -4.11 8.87
CA ALA A 96 4.70 -4.87 9.72
C ALA A 96 4.65 -4.45 11.21
N GLY A 97 3.96 -3.37 11.55
CA GLY A 97 3.84 -2.86 12.92
C GLY A 97 5.12 -2.21 13.45
N VAL A 98 5.98 -1.68 12.57
CA VAL A 98 7.23 -0.98 12.95
C VAL A 98 6.97 0.12 13.99
N PRO A 99 5.94 0.98 13.85
CA PRO A 99 5.56 1.93 14.89
C PRO A 99 5.38 1.37 16.30
N ILE A 100 4.72 0.21 16.41
CA ILE A 100 4.49 -0.46 17.70
C ILE A 100 5.82 -0.88 18.31
N ALA A 101 6.69 -1.49 17.50
CA ALA A 101 8.01 -1.93 17.94
C ALA A 101 8.89 -0.76 18.43
N LEU A 102 8.88 0.36 17.68
CA LEU A 102 9.60 1.58 18.04
C LEU A 102 9.09 2.19 19.35
N ARG A 103 7.77 2.26 19.56
CA ARG A 103 7.19 2.74 20.83
C ARG A 103 7.58 1.85 22.00
N ALA A 104 7.45 0.53 21.86
CA ALA A 104 7.85 -0.42 22.90
C ALA A 104 9.34 -0.31 23.26
N GLN A 105 10.21 -0.03 22.29
CA GLN A 105 11.64 0.21 22.55
C GLN A 105 11.87 1.52 23.32
N ARG A 106 11.17 2.60 22.96
CA ARG A 106 11.27 3.89 23.68
C ARG A 106 10.82 3.76 25.13
N GLU A 107 9.78 2.97 25.40
CA GLU A 107 9.30 2.70 26.76
C GLU A 107 10.33 1.91 27.58
N ARG A 108 10.94 0.87 27.01
CA ARG A 108 12.01 0.11 27.68
C ARG A 108 13.23 0.96 28.03
N ASN A 109 13.59 1.91 27.17
CA ASN A 109 14.76 2.77 27.40
C ASN A 109 14.50 3.91 28.41
N ARG A 110 13.24 4.10 28.86
CA ARG A 110 12.85 5.11 29.85
C ARG A 110 12.73 4.56 31.27
N GLY A 111 12.73 3.23 31.45
CA GLY A 111 12.73 2.54 32.74
C GLY A 111 14.15 2.14 33.15
#